data_AF-A0A2D6RAX7-F1
#
_entry.id   AF-A0A2D6RAX7-F1
#
_cell.length_a   1.000
_cell.length_b   1.000
_cell.length_c   1.000
_cell.angle_alpha   90.00
_cell.angle_beta   90.00
_cell.angle_gamma   90.00
#
_symmetry.space_group_name_H-M   'P 1'
#
loop_
_entity.id
_entity.type
_entity.pdbx_description
1 polymer ?
#
loop_
_entity_poly.entity_id
_entity_poly.type
_entity_poly.pdbx_seq_one_letter_code
_entity_poly.pdbx_strand_id
1 'polypeptide(L)'
;MDFDEAVTILENRARRSILQHLVKEPHYPLQLSELLDISQQAVMKHIKVLEKAGFIEAEIVPSEKGGPPKKMYKVNQSFSLRLDLGPELFKAEHRTIPSGGPMRLSNKLPNELNSVIDRLGTRRELSMSEAMNLLSDIDSALEKIDQQRDAIIALHQQIMIKTSKEVSEYAESYEERIMAREMMTQPRRPLDLDIFSQNLRIQESQAEDIMENIRDRLMKDFVANNNDNFISADKDTPLPWWLAR
;
A
#
# COMPACT_ATOMS: atom_id res chain seq x y z
N MET A 1 0.14 -7.46 -11.80
CA MET A 1 0.45 -8.08 -10.51
C MET A 1 -0.41 -7.44 -9.44
N ASP A 2 -1.18 -8.23 -8.72
CA ASP A 2 -1.92 -7.81 -7.53
C ASP A 2 -1.13 -8.11 -6.25
N PHE A 3 -1.70 -7.78 -5.08
CA PHE A 3 -1.05 -7.99 -3.79
C PHE A 3 -0.79 -9.48 -3.51
N ASP A 4 -1.78 -10.35 -3.78
CA ASP A 4 -1.73 -11.77 -3.45
C ASP A 4 -0.70 -12.51 -4.30
N GLU A 5 -0.63 -12.20 -5.59
CA GLU A 5 0.39 -12.72 -6.50
C GLU A 5 1.79 -12.31 -6.02
N ALA A 6 1.96 -11.03 -5.65
CA ALA A 6 3.25 -10.52 -5.19
C ALA A 6 3.70 -11.19 -3.88
N VAL A 7 2.79 -11.39 -2.91
CA VAL A 7 3.07 -12.09 -1.66
C VAL A 7 3.40 -13.56 -1.91
N THR A 8 2.62 -14.26 -2.75
CA THR A 8 2.86 -15.66 -3.12
C THR A 8 4.24 -15.85 -3.75
N ILE A 9 4.72 -14.86 -4.51
CA ILE A 9 6.05 -14.87 -5.09
C ILE A 9 7.12 -14.57 -4.05
N LEU A 10 6.90 -13.56 -3.22
CA LEU A 10 7.87 -13.15 -2.22
C LEU A 10 7.92 -14.07 -1.00
N GLU A 11 6.96 -14.98 -0.80
CA GLU A 11 6.92 -15.94 0.32
C GLU A 11 8.19 -16.81 0.41
N ASN A 12 8.78 -17.17 -0.74
CA ASN A 12 9.94 -18.06 -0.77
C ASN A 12 11.24 -17.29 -0.50
N ARG A 13 12.01 -17.75 0.49
CA ARG A 13 13.28 -17.12 0.89
C ARG A 13 14.30 -17.04 -0.25
N ALA A 14 14.47 -18.09 -1.06
CA ALA A 14 15.43 -18.09 -2.15
C ALA A 14 15.08 -17.03 -3.22
N ARG A 15 13.79 -16.86 -3.53
CA ARG A 15 13.34 -15.76 -4.42
C ARG A 15 13.69 -14.39 -3.85
N ARG A 16 13.47 -14.15 -2.55
CA ARG A 16 13.88 -12.90 -1.88
C ARG A 16 15.40 -12.70 -1.93
N SER A 17 16.17 -13.74 -1.66
CA SER A 17 17.64 -13.67 -1.68
C SER A 17 18.20 -13.44 -3.08
N ILE A 18 17.60 -14.02 -4.13
CA ILE A 18 17.94 -13.71 -5.53
C ILE A 18 17.68 -12.22 -5.80
N LEU A 19 16.48 -11.72 -5.47
CA LEU A 19 16.14 -10.31 -5.67
C LEU A 19 17.11 -9.37 -4.92
N GLN A 20 17.50 -9.70 -3.68
CA GLN A 20 18.47 -8.92 -2.90
C GLN A 20 19.83 -8.75 -3.60
N HIS A 21 20.27 -9.75 -4.39
CA HIS A 21 21.50 -9.65 -5.17
C HIS A 21 21.25 -8.86 -6.48
N LEU A 22 20.14 -9.15 -7.16
CA LEU A 22 19.80 -8.51 -8.44
C LEU A 22 19.47 -7.01 -8.33
N VAL A 23 19.10 -6.52 -7.14
CA VAL A 23 18.93 -5.07 -6.87
C VAL A 23 20.28 -4.33 -6.84
N LYS A 24 21.37 -5.01 -6.49
CA LYS A 24 22.71 -4.40 -6.39
C LYS A 24 23.41 -4.34 -7.74
N GLU A 25 23.39 -5.46 -8.46
CA GLU A 25 23.98 -5.59 -9.79
C GLU A 25 23.34 -6.75 -10.57
N PRO A 26 23.35 -6.72 -11.91
CA PRO A 26 22.88 -7.85 -12.72
C PRO A 26 23.75 -9.10 -12.53
N HIS A 27 23.13 -10.27 -12.39
CA HIS A 27 23.84 -11.54 -12.24
C HIS A 27 23.39 -12.59 -13.25
N TYR A 28 24.30 -13.49 -13.65
CA TYR A 28 23.93 -14.73 -14.34
C TYR A 28 23.66 -15.88 -13.35
N PRO A 29 22.91 -16.92 -13.73
CA PRO A 29 22.44 -17.95 -12.79
C PRO A 29 23.52 -18.69 -12.00
N LEU A 30 24.70 -18.91 -12.60
CA LEU A 30 25.81 -19.59 -11.92
C LEU A 30 26.42 -18.73 -10.79
N GLN A 31 26.55 -17.41 -10.96
CA GLN A 31 26.96 -16.53 -9.86
C GLN A 31 25.97 -16.58 -8.70
N LEU A 32 24.67 -16.54 -9.00
CA LEU A 32 23.63 -16.62 -7.98
C LEU A 32 23.66 -17.97 -7.25
N SER A 33 23.97 -19.08 -7.92
CA SER A 33 24.12 -20.38 -7.23
C SER A 33 25.29 -20.40 -6.27
N GLU A 34 26.42 -19.78 -6.65
CA GLU A 34 27.61 -19.69 -5.79
C GLU A 34 27.37 -18.76 -4.60
N LEU A 35 26.75 -17.60 -4.82
CA LEU A 35 26.46 -16.61 -3.77
C LEU A 35 25.41 -17.09 -2.76
N LEU A 36 24.44 -17.89 -3.21
CA LEU A 36 23.32 -18.34 -2.40
C LEU A 36 23.47 -19.77 -1.87
N ASP A 37 24.55 -20.46 -2.23
CA ASP A 37 24.81 -21.86 -1.91
C ASP A 37 23.62 -22.79 -2.22
N ILE A 38 23.05 -22.62 -3.42
CA ILE A 38 21.95 -23.45 -3.93
C ILE A 38 22.24 -23.90 -5.36
N SER A 39 21.72 -25.07 -5.74
CA SER A 39 21.98 -25.61 -7.09
C SER A 39 21.55 -24.64 -8.20
N GLN A 40 22.34 -24.59 -9.28
CA GLN A 40 22.03 -23.76 -10.45
C GLN A 40 20.64 -24.08 -11.05
N GLN A 41 20.20 -25.34 -10.98
CA GLN A 41 18.86 -25.74 -11.41
C GLN A 41 17.75 -25.11 -10.54
N ALA A 42 17.95 -25.06 -9.22
CA ALA A 42 17.03 -24.40 -8.30
C ALA A 42 16.98 -22.88 -8.56
N VAL A 43 18.14 -22.24 -8.74
CA VAL A 43 18.22 -20.82 -9.13
C VAL A 43 17.42 -20.57 -10.41
N MET A 44 17.63 -21.39 -11.45
CA MET A 44 16.94 -21.23 -12.72
C MET A 44 15.41 -21.38 -12.57
N LYS A 45 14.95 -22.29 -11.71
CA LYS A 45 13.51 -22.44 -11.40
C LYS A 45 12.95 -21.16 -10.77
N HIS A 46 13.65 -20.56 -9.81
CA HIS A 46 13.22 -19.32 -9.17
C HIS A 46 13.25 -18.13 -10.13
N ILE A 47 14.31 -18.00 -10.94
CA ILE A 47 14.42 -16.97 -11.98
C ILE A 47 13.23 -17.02 -12.93
N LYS A 48 12.85 -18.20 -13.44
CA LYS A 48 11.69 -18.33 -14.33
C LYS A 48 10.39 -17.82 -13.71
N VAL A 49 10.19 -18.08 -12.41
CA VAL A 49 9.00 -17.59 -11.68
C VAL A 49 9.05 -16.08 -11.53
N LEU A 50 10.22 -15.52 -11.17
CA LEU A 50 10.41 -14.08 -11.02
C LEU A 50 10.28 -13.32 -12.36
N GLU A 51 10.81 -13.88 -13.44
CA GLU A 51 10.76 -13.33 -14.80
C GLU A 51 9.31 -13.35 -15.32
N LYS A 52 8.60 -14.47 -15.15
CA LYS A 52 7.18 -14.58 -15.53
C LYS A 52 6.29 -13.58 -14.81
N ALA A 53 6.60 -13.27 -13.55
CA ALA A 53 5.87 -12.30 -12.75
C ALA A 53 6.34 -10.85 -12.93
N GLY A 54 7.31 -10.59 -13.81
CA GLY A 54 7.80 -9.24 -14.11
C GLY A 54 8.71 -8.63 -13.04
N PHE A 55 9.15 -9.39 -12.02
CA PHE A 55 10.09 -8.89 -11.02
C PHE A 55 11.48 -8.64 -11.60
N ILE A 56 11.87 -9.48 -12.55
CA ILE A 56 13.16 -9.41 -13.21
C ILE A 56 12.98 -9.48 -14.71
N GLU A 57 13.93 -8.91 -15.43
CA GLU A 57 14.06 -9.08 -16.87
C GLU A 57 15.44 -9.62 -17.21
N ALA A 58 15.53 -10.21 -18.39
CA ALA A 58 16.77 -10.72 -18.93
C ALA A 58 17.43 -9.74 -19.87
N GLU A 59 18.74 -9.60 -19.74
CA GLU A 59 19.58 -8.82 -20.62
C GLU A 59 20.69 -9.70 -21.19
N ILE A 60 20.93 -9.59 -22.50
CA ILE A 60 22.03 -10.30 -23.16
C ILE A 60 23.24 -9.38 -23.14
N VAL A 61 24.23 -9.74 -22.33
CA VAL A 61 25.46 -8.95 -22.19
C VAL A 61 26.58 -9.64 -22.98
N PRO A 62 27.28 -8.91 -23.88
CA PRO A 62 28.45 -9.42 -24.58
C PRO A 62 29.52 -9.89 -23.59
N SER A 63 30.21 -10.99 -23.88
CA SER A 63 31.29 -11.46 -23.02
C SER A 63 32.54 -10.63 -23.23
N GLU A 64 33.11 -10.07 -22.16
CA GLU A 64 34.37 -9.32 -22.22
C GLU A 64 35.57 -10.15 -22.71
N LYS A 65 35.53 -11.48 -22.59
CA LYS A 65 36.64 -12.38 -22.93
C LYS A 65 36.40 -13.20 -24.20
N GLY A 66 35.55 -12.74 -25.12
CA GLY A 66 35.26 -13.44 -26.37
C GLY A 66 34.48 -14.75 -26.21
N GLY A 67 33.88 -14.98 -25.05
CA GLY A 67 32.96 -16.10 -24.82
C GLY A 67 31.56 -15.84 -25.40
N PRO A 68 30.68 -16.84 -25.39
CA PRO A 68 29.29 -16.65 -25.81
C PRO A 68 28.60 -15.58 -24.93
N PRO A 69 27.65 -14.81 -25.49
CA PRO A 69 26.89 -13.81 -24.74
C PRO A 69 26.24 -14.43 -23.51
N LYS A 70 26.27 -13.70 -22.39
CA LYS A 70 25.70 -14.17 -21.12
C LYS A 70 24.32 -13.57 -20.92
N LYS A 71 23.33 -14.42 -20.61
CA LYS A 71 22.00 -13.98 -20.16
C LYS A 71 22.12 -13.59 -18.68
N MET A 72 22.11 -12.29 -18.42
CA MET A 72 22.08 -11.71 -17.07
C MET A 72 20.66 -11.30 -16.72
N TYR A 73 20.36 -11.23 -15.43
CA TYR A 73 19.05 -10.81 -14.94
C TYR A 73 19.19 -9.57 -14.09
N LYS A 74 18.20 -8.67 -14.15
CA LYS A 74 18.12 -7.46 -13.31
C LYS A 74 16.67 -7.20 -12.91
N VAL A 75 16.47 -6.42 -11.85
CA VAL A 75 15.12 -6.00 -11.43
C VAL A 75 14.54 -4.98 -12.42
N ASN A 76 13.27 -5.14 -12.81
CA ASN A 76 12.61 -4.31 -13.82
C ASN A 76 11.47 -3.42 -13.27
N GLN A 77 11.10 -3.58 -12.00
CA GLN A 77 9.97 -2.85 -11.41
C GLN A 77 10.25 -2.34 -10.01
N SER A 78 9.68 -1.18 -9.69
CA SER A 78 9.66 -0.60 -8.34
C SER A 78 8.22 -0.49 -7.86
N PHE A 79 7.89 -1.28 -6.84
CA PHE A 79 6.58 -1.29 -6.20
C PHE A 79 6.74 -1.34 -4.68
N SER A 80 5.66 -1.05 -3.97
CA SER A 80 5.54 -1.14 -2.51
C SER A 80 4.35 -2.03 -2.18
N LEU A 81 4.60 -3.03 -1.33
CA LEU A 81 3.57 -3.81 -0.65
C LEU A 81 3.48 -3.31 0.79
N ARG A 82 2.27 -3.14 1.27
CA ARG A 82 2.00 -2.72 2.65
C ARG A 82 0.88 -3.59 3.22
N LEU A 83 1.12 -4.12 4.41
CA LEU A 83 0.17 -4.93 5.16
C LEU A 83 0.08 -4.37 6.59
N ASP A 84 -1.08 -3.85 6.96
CA ASP A 84 -1.38 -3.43 8.31
C ASP A 84 -2.36 -4.43 8.94
N LEU A 85 -2.03 -4.93 10.12
CA LEU A 85 -2.83 -5.90 10.85
C LEU A 85 -2.95 -5.49 12.33
N GLY A 86 -4.17 -5.47 12.85
CA GLY A 86 -4.45 -5.32 14.27
C GLY A 86 -5.94 -5.46 14.57
N PRO A 87 -6.37 -5.26 15.83
CA PRO A 87 -7.79 -5.23 16.17
C PRO A 87 -8.50 -4.18 15.32
N GLU A 88 -9.62 -4.56 14.69
CA GLU A 88 -10.38 -3.70 13.78
C GLU A 88 -9.58 -3.11 12.59
N LEU A 89 -8.41 -3.68 12.26
CA LEU A 89 -7.54 -3.20 11.19
C LEU A 89 -7.01 -4.36 10.35
N PHE A 90 -7.46 -4.40 9.10
CA PHE A 90 -6.83 -5.21 8.06
C PHE A 90 -6.72 -4.36 6.80
N LYS A 91 -5.49 -4.04 6.39
CA LYS A 91 -5.24 -3.25 5.20
C LYS A 91 -4.11 -3.84 4.38
N ALA A 92 -4.41 -4.29 3.18
CA ALA A 92 -3.44 -4.76 2.20
C ALA A 92 -3.41 -3.80 1.01
N GLU A 93 -2.26 -3.21 0.72
CA GLU A 93 -2.08 -2.29 -0.40
C GLU A 93 -0.92 -2.75 -1.28
N HIS A 94 -1.15 -2.72 -2.59
CA HIS A 94 -0.12 -2.83 -3.61
C HIS A 94 -0.10 -1.54 -4.43
N ARG A 95 1.06 -0.87 -4.49
CA ARG A 95 1.22 0.39 -5.21
C ARG A 95 2.54 0.43 -5.98
N THR A 96 2.50 0.98 -7.18
CA THR A 96 3.71 1.28 -7.94
C THR A 96 4.40 2.51 -7.36
N ILE A 97 5.73 2.47 -7.27
CA ILE A 97 6.50 3.65 -6.84
C ILE A 97 6.50 4.66 -7.99
N PRO A 98 6.20 5.94 -7.74
CA PRO A 98 6.16 6.94 -8.80
C PRO A 98 7.54 7.08 -9.46
N SER A 99 7.57 6.92 -10.78
CA SER A 99 8.77 7.15 -11.59
C SER A 99 8.96 8.64 -11.85
N GLY A 100 10.20 9.12 -11.81
CA GLY A 100 10.55 10.48 -12.23
C GLY A 100 11.73 11.05 -11.47
N GLY A 101 12.36 12.08 -12.03
CA GLY A 101 13.41 12.83 -11.34
C GLY A 101 12.86 13.73 -10.22
N PRO A 102 13.75 14.37 -9.44
CA PRO A 102 13.41 15.16 -8.25
C PRO A 102 12.29 16.19 -8.47
N MET A 103 12.32 16.90 -9.60
CA MET A 103 11.34 17.94 -9.94
C MET A 103 9.91 17.43 -10.14
N ARG A 104 9.72 16.18 -10.57
CA ARG A 104 8.37 15.59 -10.71
C ARG A 104 7.81 15.15 -9.35
N LEU A 105 8.70 14.92 -8.38
CA LEU A 105 8.36 14.40 -7.07
C LEU A 105 8.20 15.52 -6.02
N SER A 106 8.76 16.71 -6.28
CA SER A 106 8.80 17.84 -5.32
C SER A 106 7.46 18.19 -4.69
N ASN A 107 6.38 18.23 -5.48
CA ASN A 107 5.04 18.55 -4.98
C ASN A 107 4.47 17.53 -3.97
N LYS A 108 5.09 16.35 -3.84
CA LYS A 108 4.67 15.28 -2.91
C LYS A 108 5.65 15.07 -1.76
N LEU A 109 6.78 15.77 -1.76
CA LEU A 109 7.82 15.61 -0.75
C LEU A 109 7.58 16.59 0.41
N PRO A 110 7.96 16.23 1.65
CA PRO A 110 8.01 17.17 2.75
C PRO A 110 8.94 18.35 2.44
N ASN A 111 8.57 19.55 2.89
CA ASN A 111 9.36 20.77 2.70
C ASN A 111 10.80 20.65 3.23
N GLU A 112 11.03 19.76 4.21
CA GLU A 112 12.34 19.45 4.79
C GLU A 112 13.34 18.89 3.75
N LEU A 113 12.86 18.28 2.66
CA LEU A 113 13.69 17.69 1.61
C LEU A 113 13.98 18.64 0.44
N ASN A 114 13.57 19.91 0.51
CA ASN A 114 13.82 20.88 -0.58
C ASN A 114 15.31 21.03 -0.91
N SER A 115 16.18 21.01 0.10
CA SER A 115 17.64 21.08 -0.09
C SER A 115 18.21 19.87 -0.83
N VAL A 116 17.62 18.69 -0.63
CA VAL A 116 17.97 17.45 -1.32
C VAL A 116 17.57 17.55 -2.80
N ILE A 117 16.38 18.08 -3.07
CA ILE A 117 15.86 18.30 -4.42
C ILE A 117 16.75 19.27 -5.21
N ASP A 118 17.14 20.39 -4.60
CA ASP A 118 17.99 21.40 -5.24
C ASP A 118 19.35 20.82 -5.64
N ARG A 119 19.96 20.02 -4.75
CA ARG A 119 21.26 19.37 -5.01
C ARG A 119 21.16 18.32 -6.11
N LEU A 120 20.09 17.52 -6.11
CA LEU A 120 19.83 16.50 -7.15
C LEU A 120 19.34 17.09 -8.48
N GLY A 121 18.84 18.33 -8.50
CA GLY A 121 18.46 19.04 -9.72
C GLY A 121 19.66 19.42 -10.60
N THR A 122 20.88 19.34 -10.07
CA THR A 122 22.10 19.62 -10.81
C THR A 122 22.57 18.40 -11.62
N ARG A 123 23.13 18.62 -12.82
CA ARG A 123 23.69 17.53 -13.65
C ARG A 123 25.05 17.01 -13.18
N ARG A 124 25.55 17.46 -12.02
CA ARG A 124 26.88 17.05 -11.55
C ARG A 124 26.81 15.68 -10.89
N GLU A 125 27.92 14.95 -10.95
CA GLU A 125 28.08 13.72 -10.18
C GLU A 125 28.18 14.04 -8.68
N LEU A 126 27.58 13.17 -7.86
CA LEU A 126 27.65 13.27 -6.40
C LEU A 126 28.87 12.53 -5.88
N SER A 127 29.62 13.14 -4.97
CA SER A 127 30.61 12.40 -4.19
C SER A 127 29.93 11.44 -3.22
N MET A 128 30.64 10.38 -2.80
CA MET A 128 30.12 9.40 -1.84
C MET A 128 29.68 10.06 -0.52
N SER A 129 30.45 11.03 -0.02
CA SER A 129 30.10 11.74 1.22
C SER A 129 28.83 12.58 1.08
N GLU A 130 28.64 13.24 -0.06
CA GLU A 130 27.41 13.97 -0.35
C GLU A 130 26.22 13.02 -0.47
N ALA A 131 26.37 11.90 -1.18
CA ALA A 131 25.33 10.89 -1.30
C ALA A 131 24.91 10.33 0.07
N MET A 132 25.87 10.02 0.95
CA MET A 132 25.59 9.56 2.31
C MET A 132 24.79 10.58 3.12
N ASN A 133 25.14 11.87 3.05
CA ASN A 133 24.41 12.91 3.75
C ASN A 133 22.97 13.05 3.22
N LEU A 134 22.80 13.07 1.89
CA LEU A 134 21.47 13.15 1.27
C LEU A 134 20.60 11.94 1.60
N LEU A 135 21.17 10.73 1.60
CA LEU A 135 20.46 9.52 1.99
C LEU A 135 20.05 9.56 3.47
N SER A 136 20.92 10.04 4.35
CA SER A 136 20.60 10.22 5.78
C SER A 136 19.44 11.20 6.00
N ASP A 137 19.38 12.28 5.22
CA ASP A 137 18.26 13.24 5.29
C ASP A 137 16.94 12.59 4.83
N ILE A 138 16.99 11.80 3.76
CA ILE A 138 15.83 11.04 3.25
C ILE A 138 15.36 10.00 4.27
N ASP A 139 16.27 9.22 4.83
CA ASP A 139 15.96 8.18 5.83
C ASP A 139 15.33 8.81 7.08
N SER A 140 15.84 9.95 7.53
CA SER A 140 15.27 10.70 8.66
C SER A 140 13.85 11.20 8.35
N ALA A 141 13.60 11.66 7.12
CA ALA A 141 12.25 12.08 6.71
C ALA A 141 11.28 10.90 6.61
N LEU A 142 11.74 9.74 6.11
CA LEU A 142 10.95 8.52 6.08
C LEU A 142 10.57 8.05 7.49
N GLU A 143 11.53 8.03 8.42
CA GLU A 143 11.29 7.61 9.80
C GLU A 143 10.23 8.50 10.48
N LYS A 144 10.30 9.82 10.28
CA LYS A 144 9.27 10.76 10.80
C LYS A 144 7.89 10.46 10.24
N ILE A 145 7.80 10.19 8.93
CA ILE A 145 6.52 9.86 8.28
C ILE A 145 5.96 8.54 8.82
N ASP A 146 6.81 7.54 9.02
CA ASP A 146 6.40 6.25 9.55
C ASP A 146 5.91 6.38 11.00
N GLN A 147 6.63 7.13 11.86
CA GLN A 147 6.17 7.43 13.22
C GLN A 147 4.81 8.16 13.26
N GLN A 148 4.63 9.17 12.40
CA GLN A 148 3.36 9.89 12.28
C GLN A 148 2.24 8.96 11.80
N ARG A 149 2.53 8.12 10.82
CA ARG A 149 1.59 7.15 10.27
C ARG A 149 1.16 6.15 11.33
N ASP A 150 2.08 5.61 12.10
CA ASP A 150 1.79 4.63 13.15
C ASP A 150 0.91 5.24 14.25
N ALA A 151 1.15 6.50 14.63
CA ALA A 151 0.30 7.24 15.55
C ALA A 151 -1.13 7.43 15.00
N ILE A 152 -1.27 7.75 13.70
CA ILE A 152 -2.58 7.89 13.05
C ILE A 152 -3.32 6.54 13.01
N ILE A 153 -2.61 5.45 12.71
CA ILE A 153 -3.18 4.11 12.71
C ILE A 153 -3.67 3.72 14.11
N ALA A 154 -2.89 4.03 15.15
CA ALA A 154 -3.29 3.79 16.53
C ALA A 154 -4.55 4.57 16.92
N LEU A 155 -4.66 5.85 16.52
CA LEU A 155 -5.87 6.66 16.75
C LEU A 155 -7.08 6.10 16.00
N HIS A 156 -6.90 5.69 14.74
CA HIS A 156 -7.94 5.03 13.96
C HIS A 156 -8.47 3.78 14.68
N GLN A 157 -7.58 2.91 15.15
CA GLN A 157 -7.96 1.72 15.92
C GLN A 157 -8.70 2.07 17.21
N GLN A 158 -8.28 3.11 17.94
CA GLN A 158 -8.98 3.54 19.15
C GLN A 158 -10.42 3.98 18.86
N ILE A 159 -10.65 4.69 17.75
CA ILE A 159 -11.99 5.07 17.32
C ILE A 159 -12.81 3.81 17.00
N MET A 160 -12.27 2.93 16.16
CA MET A 160 -12.95 1.68 15.77
C MET A 160 -13.33 0.83 16.99
N ILE A 161 -12.43 0.66 17.95
CA ILE A 161 -12.69 -0.12 19.17
C ILE A 161 -13.81 0.52 20.01
N LYS A 162 -13.78 1.86 20.18
CA LYS A 162 -14.82 2.56 20.95
C LYS A 162 -16.19 2.40 20.30
N THR A 163 -16.27 2.59 18.98
CA THR A 163 -17.53 2.51 18.24
C THR A 163 -18.00 1.07 18.03
N SER A 164 -17.10 0.08 17.97
CA SER A 164 -17.49 -1.33 17.83
C SER A 164 -18.39 -1.83 18.96
N LYS A 165 -18.19 -1.33 20.19
CA LYS A 165 -19.05 -1.65 21.34
C LYS A 165 -20.46 -1.13 21.12
N GLU A 166 -20.56 0.14 20.74
CA GLU A 166 -21.81 0.81 20.44
C GLU A 166 -22.59 0.08 19.33
N VAL A 167 -21.92 -0.22 18.22
CA VAL A 167 -22.51 -0.98 17.10
C VAL A 167 -22.98 -2.36 17.56
N SER A 168 -22.22 -3.03 18.42
CA SER A 168 -22.61 -4.35 18.94
C SER A 168 -23.82 -4.31 19.88
N GLU A 169 -24.02 -3.21 20.60
CA GLU A 169 -25.13 -3.02 21.53
C GLU A 169 -26.45 -2.63 20.82
N TYR A 170 -26.37 -1.81 19.76
CA TYR A 170 -27.55 -1.29 19.06
C TYR A 170 -27.97 -2.05 17.81
N ALA A 171 -27.09 -2.84 17.20
CA ALA A 171 -27.44 -3.60 16.01
C ALA A 171 -28.36 -4.79 16.33
N GLU A 172 -29.48 -4.86 15.63
CA GLU A 172 -30.53 -5.86 15.85
C GLU A 172 -30.19 -7.21 15.21
N SER A 173 -29.31 -7.21 14.20
CA SER A 173 -28.92 -8.39 13.44
C SER A 173 -27.41 -8.51 13.26
N TYR A 174 -26.95 -9.69 12.84
CA TYR A 174 -25.55 -9.90 12.49
C TYR A 174 -25.18 -9.09 11.23
N GLU A 175 -26.06 -9.07 10.25
CA GLU A 175 -25.93 -8.38 8.98
C GLU A 175 -25.80 -6.87 9.19
N GLU A 176 -26.59 -6.29 10.09
CA GLU A 176 -26.50 -4.88 10.47
C GLU A 176 -25.16 -4.54 11.13
N ARG A 177 -24.65 -5.41 12.03
CA ARG A 177 -23.32 -5.21 12.63
C ARG A 177 -22.21 -5.20 11.58
N ILE A 178 -22.27 -6.13 10.63
CA ILE A 178 -21.28 -6.22 9.55
C ILE A 178 -21.39 -5.00 8.63
N MET A 179 -22.60 -4.57 8.25
CA MET A 179 -22.80 -3.39 7.43
C MET A 179 -22.26 -2.12 8.10
N ALA A 180 -22.61 -1.89 9.36
CA ALA A 180 -22.10 -0.75 10.12
C ALA A 180 -20.56 -0.76 10.20
N ARG A 181 -19.94 -1.94 10.36
CA ARG A 181 -18.48 -2.09 10.39
C ARG A 181 -17.81 -1.80 9.05
N GLU A 182 -18.41 -2.23 7.94
CA GLU A 182 -17.92 -1.89 6.60
C GLU A 182 -18.03 -0.38 6.34
N MET A 183 -19.14 0.25 6.72
CA MET A 183 -19.32 1.71 6.63
C MET A 183 -18.25 2.46 7.45
N MET A 184 -17.93 1.98 8.65
CA MET A 184 -16.88 2.57 9.49
C MET A 184 -15.47 2.38 8.92
N THR A 185 -15.22 1.27 8.24
CA THR A 185 -13.90 0.96 7.66
C THR A 185 -13.60 1.85 6.45
N GLN A 186 -14.63 2.27 5.70
CA GLN A 186 -14.49 3.16 4.54
C GLN A 186 -15.48 4.33 4.59
N PRO A 187 -15.35 5.25 5.56
CA PRO A 187 -16.39 6.26 5.84
C PRO A 187 -16.57 7.27 4.72
N ARG A 188 -15.62 7.38 3.79
CA ARG A 188 -15.67 8.29 2.62
C ARG A 188 -16.09 7.60 1.32
N ARG A 189 -16.28 6.29 1.32
CA ARG A 189 -16.67 5.53 0.13
C ARG A 189 -18.05 4.92 0.34
N PRO A 190 -19.02 5.14 -0.55
CA PRO A 190 -20.28 4.45 -0.50
C PRO A 190 -20.08 2.94 -0.52
N LEU A 191 -20.88 2.23 0.27
CA LEU A 191 -20.91 0.77 0.28
C LEU A 191 -21.55 0.27 -1.02
N ASP A 192 -20.93 -0.74 -1.63
CA ASP A 192 -21.50 -1.46 -2.76
C ASP A 192 -22.44 -2.56 -2.23
N LEU A 193 -23.75 -2.32 -2.32
CA LEU A 193 -24.77 -3.22 -1.77
C LEU A 193 -24.88 -4.55 -2.53
N ASP A 194 -24.53 -4.57 -3.82
CA ASP A 194 -24.54 -5.78 -4.64
C ASP A 194 -23.43 -6.73 -4.16
N ILE A 195 -22.21 -6.19 -3.98
CA ILE A 195 -21.08 -6.96 -3.44
C ILE A 195 -21.38 -7.41 -1.99
N PHE A 196 -21.95 -6.51 -1.18
CA PHE A 196 -22.29 -6.82 0.21
C PHE A 196 -23.32 -7.94 0.32
N SER A 197 -24.42 -7.86 -0.44
CA SER A 197 -25.50 -8.85 -0.42
C SER A 197 -25.02 -10.23 -0.90
N GLN A 198 -24.17 -10.28 -1.92
CA GLN A 198 -23.53 -11.53 -2.38
C GLN A 198 -22.65 -12.16 -1.30
N ASN A 199 -21.85 -11.35 -0.59
CA ASN A 199 -20.95 -11.82 0.45
C ASN A 199 -21.71 -12.41 1.65
N LEU A 200 -22.81 -11.78 2.07
CA LEU A 200 -23.63 -12.26 3.18
C LEU A 200 -24.76 -13.21 2.77
N ARG A 201 -24.93 -13.46 1.46
CA ARG A 201 -26.01 -14.31 0.89
C ARG A 201 -27.40 -13.85 1.31
N ILE A 202 -27.62 -12.55 1.28
CA ILE A 202 -28.92 -11.90 1.55
C ILE A 202 -29.49 -11.29 0.27
N GLN A 203 -30.77 -10.92 0.30
CA GLN A 203 -31.39 -10.19 -0.82
C GLN A 203 -30.93 -8.73 -0.83
N GLU A 204 -30.80 -8.12 -2.01
CA GLU A 204 -30.44 -6.70 -2.16
C GLU A 204 -31.42 -5.79 -1.41
N SER A 205 -32.73 -6.06 -1.50
CA SER A 205 -33.76 -5.30 -0.76
C SER A 205 -33.54 -5.36 0.76
N GLN A 206 -33.09 -6.50 1.29
CA GLN A 206 -32.78 -6.63 2.71
C GLN A 206 -31.53 -5.81 3.08
N ALA A 207 -30.53 -5.74 2.19
CA ALA A 207 -29.36 -4.90 2.40
C ALA A 207 -29.72 -3.40 2.36
N GLU A 208 -30.60 -2.98 1.45
CA GLU A 208 -31.14 -1.62 1.40
C GLU A 208 -31.88 -1.25 2.68
N ASP A 209 -32.76 -2.13 3.19
CA ASP A 209 -33.48 -1.92 4.45
C ASP A 209 -32.53 -1.73 5.64
N ILE A 210 -31.49 -2.58 5.74
CA ILE A 210 -30.46 -2.47 6.78
C ILE A 210 -29.72 -1.14 6.65
N MET A 211 -29.34 -0.76 5.43
CA MET A 211 -28.64 0.50 5.18
C MET A 211 -29.49 1.70 5.57
N GLU A 212 -30.77 1.71 5.23
CA GLU A 212 -31.69 2.79 5.56
C GLU A 212 -31.87 2.92 7.08
N ASN A 213 -32.01 1.79 7.79
CA ASN A 213 -32.10 1.79 9.26
C ASN A 213 -30.85 2.37 9.92
N ILE A 214 -29.65 1.99 9.46
CA ILE A 214 -28.39 2.54 9.97
C ILE A 214 -28.33 4.05 9.66
N ARG A 215 -28.70 4.45 8.44
CA ARG A 215 -28.70 5.86 8.01
C ARG A 215 -29.62 6.73 8.86
N ASP A 216 -30.82 6.24 9.16
CA ASP A 216 -31.79 6.94 10.00
C ASP A 216 -31.29 7.13 11.43
N ARG A 217 -30.59 6.14 12.00
CA ARG A 217 -29.93 6.27 13.31
C ARG A 217 -28.81 7.31 13.27
N LEU A 218 -27.92 7.24 12.28
CA LEU A 218 -26.85 8.22 12.08
C LEU A 218 -27.39 9.64 11.89
N MET A 219 -28.49 9.81 11.16
CA MET A 219 -29.17 11.09 10.98
C MET A 219 -29.72 11.64 12.30
N LYS A 220 -30.37 10.80 13.11
CA LYS A 220 -30.90 11.19 14.42
C LYS A 220 -29.77 11.62 15.37
N ASP A 221 -28.69 10.85 15.42
CA ASP A 221 -27.52 11.17 16.25
C ASP A 221 -26.81 12.43 15.76
N PHE A 222 -26.71 12.61 14.44
CA PHE A 222 -26.14 13.82 13.84
C PHE A 222 -26.94 15.07 14.20
N VAL A 223 -28.27 15.01 14.18
CA VAL A 223 -29.13 16.14 14.58
C VAL A 223 -29.05 16.39 16.09
N ALA A 224 -29.11 15.34 16.92
CA ALA A 224 -29.07 15.46 18.38
C ALA A 224 -27.74 16.02 18.90
N ASN A 225 -26.62 15.63 18.29
CA ASN A 225 -25.29 16.09 18.70
C ASN A 225 -24.96 17.51 18.21
N ASN A 226 -25.68 18.03 17.20
CA ASN A 226 -25.41 19.34 16.59
C ASN A 226 -26.40 20.44 17.01
N ASN A 227 -27.11 20.29 18.13
CA ASN A 227 -28.07 21.26 18.69
C ASN A 227 -27.72 22.75 18.35
N ASP A 228 -28.57 23.36 17.52
CA ASP A 228 -28.59 24.79 17.13
C ASP A 228 -27.43 25.40 16.33
N ASN A 229 -26.43 24.62 15.88
CA ASN A 229 -25.42 25.16 14.96
C ASN A 229 -25.81 24.92 13.50
N PHE A 230 -26.19 25.98 12.79
CA PHE A 230 -26.19 26.01 11.32
C PHE A 230 -24.80 25.59 10.83
N ILE A 231 -24.71 24.41 10.20
CA ILE A 231 -23.48 23.98 9.55
C ILE A 231 -23.40 24.75 8.23
N SER A 232 -22.64 25.85 8.24
CA SER A 232 -22.22 26.53 7.02
C SER A 232 -21.25 25.60 6.28
N ALA A 233 -21.80 24.74 5.43
CA ALA A 233 -21.01 24.04 4.43
C ALA A 233 -20.64 25.08 3.35
N ASP A 234 -19.37 25.46 3.28
CA ASP A 234 -18.84 26.07 2.05
C ASP A 234 -19.10 25.12 0.87
N LYS A 235 -19.15 25.64 -0.35
CA LYS A 235 -19.39 24.83 -1.57
C LYS A 235 -18.46 23.61 -1.71
N ASP A 236 -17.33 23.61 -1.01
CA ASP A 236 -16.29 22.58 -1.05
C ASP A 236 -16.32 21.62 0.15
N THR A 237 -17.26 21.74 1.10
CA THR A 237 -17.39 20.79 2.23
C THR A 237 -18.13 19.54 1.76
N PRO A 238 -17.47 18.37 1.62
CA PRO A 238 -18.16 17.16 1.18
C PRO A 238 -19.07 16.67 2.31
N LEU A 239 -20.38 16.69 2.05
CA LEU A 239 -21.34 15.99 2.92
C LEU A 239 -21.00 14.49 2.96
N PRO A 240 -21.06 13.84 4.13
CA PRO A 240 -21.00 12.39 4.20
C PRO A 240 -21.96 11.75 3.19
N TRP A 241 -21.50 10.73 2.47
CA TRP A 241 -22.31 10.11 1.41
C TRP A 241 -23.60 9.48 1.95
N TRP A 242 -23.60 9.04 3.21
CA TRP A 242 -24.79 8.54 3.90
C TRP A 242 -25.77 9.65 4.30
N LEU A 243 -25.49 10.93 4.05
CA LEU A 243 -26.48 12.02 4.15
C LEU A 243 -27.20 12.28 2.82
N ALA A 244 -26.61 11.88 1.71
CA ALA A 244 -27.23 12.04 0.39
C ALA A 244 -28.28 10.94 0.18
N ARG A 245 -29.47 11.35 -0.27
CA ARG A 245 -30.55 10.45 -0.68
C ARG A 245 -30.46 10.13 -2.17
#